data_AF-A0A6F9EH31-F1
#
_entry.id   AF-A0A6F9EH31-F1
#
_cell.length_a   1.000
_cell.length_b   1.000
_cell.length_c   1.000
_cell.angle_alpha   90.00
_cell.angle_beta   90.00
_cell.angle_gamma   90.00
#
_symmetry.space_group_name_H-M   'P 1'
#
loop_
_entity.id
_entity.type
_entity.pdbx_description
1 polymer ?
#
loop_
_entity_poly.entity_id
_entity_poly.type
_entity_poly.pdbx_seq_one_letter_code
_entity_poly.pdbx_strand_id
1 'polypeptide(L)'
;METYTYDVRMFKETFEYGFTYINGFMRNVHRFAHRPAVTCPLRNRTWTYAELNREVNRLAHALLGDGIGKNDVVMYQLLNSFEFVLSYLAPQKIGVLNC
;
A
#
# COMPACT_ATOMS: atom_id res chain seq x y z
N MET A 1 15.48 -0.62 -36.36
CA MET A 1 15.72 -0.28 -34.95
C MET A 1 15.03 1.05 -34.70
N GLU A 2 14.01 1.08 -33.85
CA GLU A 2 13.33 2.34 -33.51
C GLU A 2 14.26 3.22 -32.68
N THR A 3 14.57 4.41 -33.19
CA THR A 3 15.42 5.39 -32.52
C THR A 3 14.51 6.36 -31.76
N TYR A 4 14.41 6.21 -30.44
CA TYR A 4 13.64 7.12 -29.59
C TYR A 4 14.45 8.39 -29.26
N THR A 5 13.76 9.52 -29.10
CA THR A 5 14.36 10.82 -28.77
C THR A 5 14.67 11.00 -27.27
N TYR A 6 14.35 10.01 -26.43
CA TYR A 6 14.54 10.03 -24.98
C TYR A 6 14.92 8.62 -24.46
N ASP A 7 15.48 8.53 -23.25
CA ASP A 7 15.81 7.23 -22.64
C ASP A 7 14.54 6.50 -22.19
N VAL A 8 14.10 5.56 -23.02
CA VAL A 8 12.92 4.72 -22.76
C VAL A 8 13.10 3.83 -21.53
N ARG A 9 14.34 3.45 -21.16
CA ARG A 9 14.59 2.62 -19.97
C ARG A 9 14.32 3.41 -18.71
N MET A 10 14.83 4.65 -18.64
CA MET A 10 14.55 5.56 -17.53
C MET A 10 13.05 5.80 -17.36
N PHE A 11 12.33 6.01 -18.48
CA PHE A 11 10.89 6.21 -18.45
C PHE A 11 10.16 4.98 -17.89
N LYS A 12 10.49 3.77 -18.39
CA LYS A 12 9.90 2.51 -17.92
C LYS A 12 10.18 2.28 -16.44
N GLU A 13 11.43 2.40 -16.00
CA GLU A 13 11.80 2.23 -14.58
C GLU A 13 11.04 3.20 -13.68
N THR A 14 10.93 4.47 -14.09
CA THR A 14 10.19 5.47 -13.30
C THR A 14 8.71 5.11 -13.18
N PHE A 15 8.10 4.63 -14.26
CA PHE A 15 6.69 4.24 -14.24
C PHE A 15 6.44 2.97 -13.43
N GLU A 16 7.24 1.94 -13.66
CA GLU A 16 7.10 0.61 -13.05
C GLU A 16 7.36 0.63 -11.54
N TYR A 17 8.29 1.45 -11.06
CA TYR A 17 8.70 1.47 -9.65
C TYR A 17 8.28 2.75 -8.90
N GLY A 18 8.08 3.87 -9.60
CA GLY A 18 7.78 5.17 -8.98
C GLY A 18 6.30 5.40 -8.71
N PHE A 19 5.40 4.84 -9.54
CA PHE A 19 3.96 5.11 -9.50
C PHE A 19 3.13 3.96 -8.93
N THR A 20 3.66 3.26 -7.92
CA THR A 20 2.90 2.24 -7.19
C THR A 20 1.85 2.87 -6.29
N TYR A 21 0.76 2.14 -6.01
CA TYR A 21 -0.26 2.59 -5.08
C TYR A 21 0.33 2.88 -3.69
N ILE A 22 1.24 2.02 -3.22
CA ILE A 22 1.90 2.21 -1.92
C ILE A 22 2.77 3.47 -1.88
N ASN A 23 3.47 3.84 -2.97
CA ASN A 23 4.20 5.11 -3.03
C ASN A 23 3.25 6.31 -2.97
N GLY A 24 2.11 6.24 -3.67
CA GLY A 24 1.05 7.24 -3.59
C GLY A 24 0.49 7.40 -2.18
N PHE A 25 0.23 6.28 -1.49
CA PHE A 25 -0.19 6.25 -0.10
C PHE A 25 0.86 6.88 0.83
N MET A 26 2.13 6.46 0.73
CA MET A 26 3.21 7.00 1.56
C MET A 26 3.43 8.51 1.34
N ARG A 27 3.26 8.99 0.11
CA ARG A 27 3.26 10.44 -0.19
C ARG A 27 2.15 11.16 0.57
N ASN A 28 0.95 10.60 0.65
CA ASN A 28 -0.16 11.17 1.42
C ASN A 28 0.08 11.08 2.92
N VAL A 29 0.66 9.97 3.43
CA VAL A 29 1.06 9.85 4.83
C VAL A 29 2.02 10.97 5.22
N HIS A 30 3.01 11.27 4.37
CA HIS A 30 3.96 12.34 4.62
C HIS A 30 3.29 13.73 4.57
N ARG A 31 2.50 14.02 3.53
CA ARG A 31 1.92 15.37 3.32
C ARG A 31 0.70 15.68 4.18
N PHE A 32 -0.08 14.67 4.54
CA PHE A 32 -1.40 14.80 5.14
C PHE A 32 -1.57 13.94 6.39
N ALA A 33 -0.48 13.70 7.13
CA ALA A 33 -0.41 12.82 8.30
C ALA A 33 -1.61 12.93 9.26
N HIS A 34 -2.04 14.16 9.57
CA HIS A 34 -3.11 14.45 10.53
C HIS A 34 -4.50 14.61 9.90
N ARG A 35 -4.64 14.47 8.57
CA ARG A 35 -5.95 14.51 7.92
C ARG A 35 -6.66 13.15 8.03
N PRO A 36 -8.00 13.14 8.09
CA PRO A 36 -8.78 11.90 7.98
C PRO A 36 -8.42 11.13 6.71
N ALA A 37 -8.21 9.82 6.86
CA ALA A 37 -7.90 8.90 5.75
C ALA A 37 -9.02 7.89 5.53
N VAL A 38 -9.51 7.26 6.61
CA VAL A 38 -10.55 6.22 6.56
C VAL A 38 -11.51 6.41 7.72
N THR A 39 -12.81 6.37 7.42
CA THR A 39 -13.89 6.34 8.41
C THR A 39 -14.56 4.97 8.36
N CYS A 40 -14.66 4.30 9.50
CA CYS A 40 -15.36 3.02 9.64
C CYS A 40 -16.65 3.23 10.44
N PRO A 41 -17.83 3.22 9.79
CA PRO A 41 -19.11 3.39 10.47
C PRO A 41 -19.39 2.30 11.52
N LEU A 42 -19.02 1.04 11.22
CA LEU A 42 -19.23 -0.11 12.12
C LEU A 42 -18.51 0.06 13.47
N ARG A 43 -17.38 0.79 13.48
CA ARG A 43 -16.60 1.08 14.69
C ARG A 43 -16.81 2.48 15.23
N ASN A 44 -17.66 3.28 14.56
CA ASN A 44 -17.83 4.71 14.81
C ASN A 44 -16.49 5.45 15.02
N ARG A 45 -15.53 5.19 14.13
CA ARG A 45 -14.16 5.71 14.26
C ARG A 45 -13.60 6.17 12.93
N THR A 46 -12.79 7.21 13.00
CA THR A 46 -11.99 7.73 11.90
C THR A 46 -10.51 7.61 12.24
N TRP A 47 -9.70 7.18 11.27
CA TRP A 47 -8.25 7.15 11.34
C TRP A 47 -7.68 8.26 10.48
N THR A 48 -6.69 8.96 11.01
CA THR A 48 -5.82 9.83 10.23
C THR A 48 -4.86 9.01 9.36
N TYR A 49 -4.21 9.64 8.37
CA TYR A 49 -3.21 8.96 7.55
C TYR A 49 -2.06 8.37 8.39
N ALA A 50 -1.60 9.08 9.43
CA ALA A 50 -0.56 8.60 10.33
C ALA A 50 -1.00 7.35 11.11
N GLU A 51 -2.22 7.35 11.64
CA GLU A 51 -2.76 6.21 12.38
C GLU A 51 -3.02 5.01 11.48
N LEU A 52 -3.59 5.24 10.29
CA LEU A 52 -3.77 4.18 9.29
C LEU A 52 -2.42 3.56 8.94
N ASN A 53 -1.40 4.37 8.64
CA ASN A 53 -0.07 3.86 8.32
C ASN A 53 0.53 3.03 9.46
N ARG A 54 0.29 3.42 10.72
CA ARG A 54 0.73 2.65 11.89
C ARG A 54 0.05 1.27 11.94
N GLU A 55 -1.27 1.20 11.74
CA GLU A 55 -1.97 -0.11 11.73
C GLU A 55 -1.58 -0.97 10.52
N VAL A 56 -1.38 -0.35 9.35
CA VAL A 56 -0.87 -1.04 8.15
C VAL A 56 0.53 -1.61 8.40
N ASN A 57 1.43 -0.84 9.04
CA ASN A 57 2.77 -1.33 9.39
C ASN A 57 2.71 -2.49 10.38
N ARG A 58 1.78 -2.45 11.34
CA ARG A 58 1.58 -3.55 12.29
C ARG A 58 1.24 -4.85 11.58
N LEU A 59 0.30 -4.82 10.62
CA LEU A 59 -0.06 -6.00 9.83
C LEU A 59 1.10 -6.44 8.91
N ALA A 60 1.79 -5.50 8.27
CA ALA A 60 2.95 -5.84 7.42
C ALA A 60 4.05 -6.56 8.20
N HIS A 61 4.34 -6.12 9.43
CA HIS A 61 5.31 -6.80 10.29
C HIS A 61 4.81 -8.17 10.76
N ALA A 62 3.51 -8.34 11.01
CA ALA A 62 2.95 -9.64 11.34
C ALA A 62 3.10 -10.62 10.16
N LEU A 63 2.78 -10.19 8.93
CA LEU A 63 2.96 -11.01 7.72
C LEU A 63 4.43 -11.44 7.52
N LEU A 64 5.38 -10.51 7.73
CA LEU A 64 6.82 -10.84 7.71
C LEU A 64 7.19 -11.85 8.80
N GLY A 65 6.61 -11.71 9.99
CA GLY A 65 6.81 -12.63 11.11
C GLY A 65 6.30 -14.05 10.81
N ASP A 66 5.25 -14.16 10.00
CA ASP A 66 4.68 -15.42 9.52
C ASP A 66 5.41 -15.98 8.27
N GLY A 67 6.48 -15.31 7.82
CA GLY A 67 7.32 -15.75 6.70
C GLY A 67 6.85 -15.33 5.31
N ILE A 68 5.81 -14.49 5.22
CA ILE A 68 5.30 -13.96 3.95
C ILE A 68 6.17 -12.78 3.50
N GLY A 69 6.57 -12.78 2.23
CA GLY A 69 7.49 -11.78 1.69
C GLY A 69 7.32 -11.48 0.21
N LYS A 70 8.34 -10.85 -0.37
CA LYS A 70 8.29 -10.35 -1.74
C LYS A 70 7.95 -11.46 -2.73
N ASN A 71 7.05 -11.17 -3.67
CA ASN A 71 6.52 -12.07 -4.70
C ASN A 71 5.57 -13.17 -4.22
N ASP A 72 5.30 -13.29 -2.92
CA ASP A 72 4.21 -14.14 -2.46
C ASP A 72 2.86 -13.56 -2.88
N VAL A 73 1.83 -14.41 -2.89
CA VAL A 73 0.45 -14.02 -3.22
C VAL A 73 -0.40 -14.16 -1.96
N VAL A 74 -1.11 -13.09 -1.59
CA VAL A 74 -2.07 -13.09 -0.48
C VAL A 74 -3.45 -12.76 -1.01
N MET A 75 -4.39 -13.67 -0.77
CA MET A 75 -5.81 -13.51 -1.07
C MET A 75 -6.58 -13.20 0.21
N TYR A 76 -7.56 -12.30 0.13
CA TYR A 76 -8.48 -12.03 1.22
C TYR A 76 -9.91 -11.87 0.72
N GLN A 77 -10.87 -12.46 1.44
CA GLN A 77 -12.29 -12.30 1.18
C GLN A 77 -12.94 -11.69 2.41
N LEU A 78 -13.18 -10.38 2.35
CA LEU A 78 -13.70 -9.59 3.45
C LEU A 78 -14.80 -8.68 2.93
N LEU A 79 -15.74 -8.33 3.81
CA LEU A 79 -16.66 -7.21 3.57
C LEU A 79 -15.88 -5.89 3.54
N ASN A 80 -16.50 -4.84 2.98
CA ASN A 80 -15.97 -3.48 3.04
C ASN A 80 -15.85 -3.02 4.50
N SER A 81 -14.65 -3.15 5.03
CA SER A 81 -14.31 -2.99 6.45
C SER A 81 -12.94 -2.34 6.58
N PHE A 82 -12.58 -1.92 7.79
CA PHE A 82 -11.25 -1.37 8.05
C PHE A 82 -10.16 -2.42 7.78
N GLU A 83 -10.43 -3.68 8.13
CA GLU A 83 -9.56 -4.84 7.91
C GLU A 83 -9.27 -5.07 6.43
N PHE A 84 -10.25 -4.84 5.54
CA PHE A 84 -10.04 -4.90 4.10
C PHE A 84 -8.99 -3.86 3.66
N VAL A 85 -9.08 -2.63 4.16
CA VAL A 85 -8.11 -1.57 3.83
C VAL A 85 -6.71 -1.94 4.31
N LEU A 86 -6.59 -2.51 5.53
CA LEU A 86 -5.31 -2.99 6.04
C LEU A 86 -4.75 -4.12 5.18
N SER A 87 -5.59 -5.10 4.83
CA SER A 87 -5.22 -6.26 4.01
C SER A 87 -4.80 -5.85 2.59
N TYR A 88 -5.36 -4.78 2.05
CA TYR A 88 -4.94 -4.23 0.76
C TYR A 88 -3.58 -3.52 0.85
N LEU A 89 -3.34 -2.71 1.89
CA LEU A 89 -2.15 -1.86 1.99
C LEU A 89 -0.91 -2.57 2.55
N ALA A 90 -1.08 -3.47 3.52
CA ALA A 90 0.03 -4.05 4.27
C ALA A 90 0.92 -4.96 3.40
N PRO A 91 0.40 -5.88 2.58
CA PRO A 91 1.24 -6.76 1.77
C PRO A 91 2.05 -5.97 0.72
N GLN A 92 1.49 -4.88 0.18
CA GLN A 92 2.20 -4.01 -0.76
C GLN A 92 3.46 -3.36 -0.16
N LYS A 93 3.51 -3.10 1.15
CA LYS A 93 4.70 -2.55 1.82
C LYS A 93 5.88 -3.52 1.83
N ILE A 94 5.60 -4.81 1.70
CA ILE A 94 6.59 -5.89 1.77
C ILE A 94 6.79 -6.59 0.41
N GLY A 95 6.22 -6.03 -0.66
CA GLY A 95 6.38 -6.52 -2.03
C GLY A 95 5.56 -7.77 -2.35
N VAL A 96 4.49 -8.03 -1.59
CA VAL A 96 3.53 -9.12 -1.83
C VAL A 96 2.51 -8.69 -2.89
N LEU A 97 2.01 -9.67 -3.63
CA LEU A 97 0.96 -9.52 -4.63
C LEU A 97 -0.41 -9.79 -3.98
N ASN A 98 -1.31 -8.83 -4.08
CA ASN A 98 -2.69 -9.00 -3.62
C ASN A 98 -3.53 -9.73 -4.67
N CYS A 99 -4.37 -10.66 -4.24
CA CYS A 99 -5.33 -11.40 -5.07
C CYS A 99 -6.76 -11.27 -4.56
#